data_AF-A0A5E4JHZ7-F1
#
_entry.id   AF-A0A5E4JHZ7-F1
#
_cell.length_a   1.000
_cell.length_b   1.000
_cell.length_c   1.000
_cell.angle_alpha   90.00
_cell.angle_beta   90.00
_cell.angle_gamma   90.00
#
_symmetry.space_group_name_H-M   'P 1'
#
loop_
_entity.id
_entity.type
_entity.pdbx_description
1 polymer ?
#
loop_
_entity_poly.entity_id
_entity_poly.type
_entity_poly.pdbx_seq_one_letter_code
_entity_poly.pdbx_strand_id
1 'polypeptide(L)'
;MSPEKTEPKNEKGAKPEKAENKQKVVHQGKPEKEKREDYGSIVRIYNTDLNGKKQILIGLSKIRGIGTTFAHAVLHVSGIPENKLTSDLKEADIAKIETVLKNPVQNGIPAFLINRQGDLDTGQDRHVLGNDLKLQNEFDIRRMKRLRSYKGLRHGWGLKVRGQRTKSTGRHGGPAVAKKKTVVKK
;
A
#
# COMPACT_ATOMS: atom_id res chain seq x y z
N MET A 1 -50.63 19.12 39.50
CA MET A 1 -50.71 20.48 40.10
C MET A 1 -49.32 21.10 40.04
N SER A 2 -49.27 22.36 39.57
CA SER A 2 -48.20 23.37 39.71
C SER A 2 -47.04 23.43 38.67
N PRO A 3 -46.85 24.61 38.00
CA PRO A 3 -45.82 24.88 36.98
C PRO A 3 -44.68 25.87 37.40
N GLU A 4 -43.85 26.22 36.40
CA GLU A 4 -42.51 26.84 36.25
C GLU A 4 -42.13 28.28 36.78
N LYS A 5 -40.80 28.43 37.03
CA LYS A 5 -39.76 29.50 36.71
C LYS A 5 -39.90 30.94 37.29
N THR A 6 -38.83 31.72 37.62
CA THR A 6 -37.57 32.14 36.92
C THR A 6 -36.47 32.74 37.88
N GLU A 7 -35.18 32.79 37.45
CA GLU A 7 -33.95 33.39 38.10
C GLU A 7 -33.74 34.93 37.82
N PRO A 8 -32.69 35.69 38.31
CA PRO A 8 -31.26 35.61 37.87
C PRO A 8 -30.06 36.09 38.80
N LYS A 9 -28.85 35.69 38.36
CA LYS A 9 -27.37 35.92 38.58
C LYS A 9 -26.73 37.18 39.26
N ASN A 10 -25.53 37.01 39.90
CA ASN A 10 -24.30 37.84 39.71
C ASN A 10 -22.97 37.20 40.25
N GLU A 11 -21.83 37.84 39.96
CA GLU A 11 -20.49 37.36 39.55
C GLU A 11 -19.31 37.22 40.55
N LYS A 12 -18.29 36.45 40.08
CA LYS A 12 -16.80 36.58 40.15
C LYS A 12 -16.02 36.22 41.43
N GLY A 13 -15.06 35.29 41.25
CA GLY A 13 -14.14 34.80 42.27
C GLY A 13 -12.69 35.32 42.17
N ALA A 14 -11.97 35.19 43.29
CA ALA A 14 -10.54 35.39 43.46
C ALA A 14 -9.86 34.05 43.83
N LYS A 15 -8.65 33.80 43.30
CA LYS A 15 -7.87 32.54 43.43
C LYS A 15 -7.22 32.38 44.81
N PRO A 16 -6.92 31.12 45.20
CA PRO A 16 -5.66 30.83 45.87
C PRO A 16 -4.81 29.76 45.15
N GLU A 17 -3.52 30.09 45.08
CA GLU A 17 -2.29 29.29 45.13
C GLU A 17 -2.27 27.82 44.65
N LYS A 18 -1.50 27.56 43.60
CA LYS A 18 -1.04 26.22 43.19
C LYS A 18 0.43 26.06 43.56
N ALA A 19 0.71 25.22 44.55
CA ALA A 19 2.01 24.59 44.73
C ALA A 19 1.87 23.07 44.51
N GLU A 20 2.81 22.55 43.70
CA GLU A 20 3.20 21.15 43.52
C GLU A 20 2.18 20.25 42.79
N ASN A 21 2.50 19.56 41.70
CA ASN A 21 3.65 18.68 41.53
C ASN A 21 4.03 18.61 40.04
N LYS A 22 5.09 19.32 39.63
CA LYS A 22 5.72 19.11 38.32
C LYS A 22 6.55 17.84 38.39
N GLN A 23 5.92 16.70 38.23
CA GLN A 23 6.65 15.50 37.84
C GLN A 23 7.29 15.81 36.49
N LYS A 24 8.61 16.06 36.52
CA LYS A 24 9.45 16.06 35.32
C LYS A 24 9.19 14.72 34.65
N VAL A 25 8.49 14.74 33.52
CA VAL A 25 8.46 13.62 32.60
C VAL A 25 9.90 13.40 32.21
N VAL A 26 10.54 12.42 32.86
CA VAL A 26 11.87 11.96 32.48
C VAL A 26 11.70 11.50 31.05
N HIS A 27 12.15 12.31 30.10
CA HIS A 27 12.27 11.91 28.73
C HIS A 27 13.34 10.83 28.73
N GLN A 28 12.93 9.57 28.90
CA GLN A 28 13.80 8.43 28.76
C GLN A 28 14.47 8.59 27.40
N GLY A 29 15.79 8.75 27.42
CA GLY A 29 16.58 8.98 26.22
C GLY A 29 16.20 7.96 25.16
N LYS A 30 16.13 8.42 23.90
CA LYS A 30 16.01 7.51 22.75
C LYS A 30 17.00 6.35 22.98
N PRO A 31 16.54 5.09 23.00
CA PRO A 31 17.46 3.98 23.16
C PRO A 31 18.50 4.09 22.06
N GLU A 32 19.77 4.17 22.47
CA GLU A 32 20.89 4.25 21.55
C GLU A 32 20.79 3.06 20.60
N LYS A 33 20.69 3.35 19.29
CA LYS A 33 20.65 2.30 18.29
C LYS A 33 22.02 1.65 18.26
N GLU A 34 22.16 0.52 18.93
CA GLU A 34 23.27 -0.40 18.75
C GLU A 34 23.53 -0.55 17.25
N LYS A 35 24.80 -0.39 16.84
CA LYS A 35 25.21 -0.55 15.45
C LYS A 35 25.02 -2.02 15.07
N ARG A 36 23.85 -2.36 14.53
CA ARG A 36 23.61 -3.69 13.98
C ARG A 36 24.50 -3.87 12.76
N GLU A 37 25.35 -4.87 12.80
CA GLU A 37 26.18 -5.25 11.66
C GLU A 37 25.30 -5.88 10.57
N ASP A 38 25.65 -5.58 9.31
CA ASP A 38 25.12 -6.13 8.06
C ASP A 38 23.64 -5.91 7.69
N TYR A 39 23.25 -4.65 7.48
CA TYR A 39 22.02 -4.24 6.76
C TYR A 39 21.99 -4.60 5.25
N GLY A 40 22.84 -5.53 4.81
CA GLY A 40 22.97 -5.95 3.41
C GLY A 40 22.10 -7.15 3.03
N SER A 41 21.43 -7.78 4.01
CA SER A 41 20.68 -9.02 3.76
C SER A 41 19.53 -8.81 2.77
N ILE A 42 19.48 -9.67 1.77
CA ILE A 42 18.37 -9.77 0.82
C ILE A 42 17.29 -10.61 1.49
N VAL A 43 16.10 -10.05 1.63
CA VAL A 43 14.94 -10.76 2.17
C VAL A 43 14.02 -11.10 1.02
N ARG A 44 13.64 -12.38 0.87
CA ARG A 44 12.75 -12.80 -0.21
C ARG A 44 11.34 -12.98 0.32
N ILE A 45 10.39 -12.29 -0.32
CA ILE A 45 8.95 -12.39 -0.02
C ILE A 45 8.21 -12.59 -1.33
N TYR A 46 7.31 -13.58 -1.39
CA TYR A 46 6.49 -13.86 -2.57
C TYR A 46 7.31 -13.94 -3.88
N ASN A 47 8.34 -14.80 -3.91
CA ASN A 47 9.23 -14.99 -5.06
C ASN A 47 9.95 -13.72 -5.56
N THR A 48 10.05 -12.67 -4.73
CA THR A 48 10.77 -11.45 -5.08
C THR A 48 11.76 -11.06 -3.99
N ASP A 49 12.94 -10.61 -4.44
CA ASP A 49 14.02 -10.19 -3.56
C ASP A 49 13.82 -8.74 -3.14
N LEU A 50 13.71 -8.47 -1.84
CA LEU A 50 13.57 -7.15 -1.25
C LEU A 50 14.92 -6.64 -0.71
N ASN A 51 15.09 -5.32 -0.75
CA ASN A 51 16.30 -4.69 -0.23
C ASN A 51 16.16 -4.46 1.27
N GLY A 52 17.01 -5.11 2.06
CA GLY A 52 17.06 -5.04 3.52
C GLY A 52 17.17 -3.63 4.11
N LYS A 53 17.86 -2.71 3.41
CA LYS A 53 18.10 -1.33 3.84
C LYS A 53 16.84 -0.45 3.85
N LYS A 54 15.78 -0.86 3.15
CA LYS A 54 14.55 -0.07 3.05
C LYS A 54 13.59 -0.43 4.18
N GLN A 55 12.78 0.54 4.58
CA GLN A 55 11.62 0.30 5.44
C GLN A 55 10.67 -0.72 4.79
N ILE A 56 10.05 -1.57 5.60
CA ILE A 56 9.19 -2.67 5.11
C ILE A 56 8.06 -2.14 4.23
N LEU A 57 7.45 -1.01 4.61
CA LEU A 57 6.39 -0.36 3.83
C LEU A 57 6.81 -0.11 2.37
N ILE A 58 8.00 0.46 2.18
CA ILE A 58 8.55 0.73 0.85
C ILE A 58 9.08 -0.55 0.22
N GLY A 59 9.64 -1.46 1.02
CA GLY A 59 10.14 -2.77 0.59
C GLY A 59 9.06 -3.57 -0.11
N LEU A 60 7.89 -3.75 0.51
CA LEU A 60 6.76 -4.52 -0.04
C LEU A 60 6.27 -3.98 -1.38
N SER A 61 6.33 -2.66 -1.62
CA SER A 61 5.94 -2.05 -2.90
C SER A 61 6.80 -2.48 -4.11
N LYS A 62 7.92 -3.17 -3.86
CA LYS A 62 8.72 -3.78 -4.92
C LYS A 62 8.00 -4.97 -5.56
N ILE A 63 7.16 -5.67 -4.79
CA ILE A 63 6.32 -6.76 -5.29
C ILE A 63 5.29 -6.16 -6.25
N ARG A 64 5.20 -6.70 -7.45
CA ARG A 64 4.22 -6.23 -8.44
C ARG A 64 2.81 -6.57 -7.95
N GLY A 65 1.93 -5.58 -7.92
CA GLY A 65 0.57 -5.72 -7.38
C GLY A 65 0.39 -5.08 -6.00
N ILE A 66 1.50 -4.81 -5.28
CA ILE A 66 1.47 -4.15 -3.98
C ILE A 66 1.85 -2.67 -4.14
N GLY A 67 0.94 -1.77 -3.75
CA GLY A 67 1.19 -0.34 -3.61
C GLY A 67 1.50 0.04 -2.15
N THR A 68 1.80 1.31 -1.89
CA THR A 68 2.02 1.81 -0.52
C THR A 68 0.79 1.66 0.37
N THR A 69 -0.40 1.97 -0.16
CA THR A 69 -1.66 1.84 0.57
C THR A 69 -1.99 0.38 0.89
N PHE A 70 -1.79 -0.53 -0.06
CA PHE A 70 -1.98 -1.96 0.17
C PHE A 70 -0.95 -2.52 1.15
N ALA A 71 0.31 -2.09 1.06
CA ALA A 71 1.35 -2.47 2.01
C ALA A 71 1.02 -2.01 3.44
N HIS A 72 0.52 -0.78 3.62
CA HIS A 72 -0.01 -0.30 4.91
C HIS A 72 -1.10 -1.23 5.44
N ALA A 73 -2.11 -1.55 4.63
CA ALA A 73 -3.21 -2.42 5.04
C ALA A 73 -2.72 -3.82 5.46
N VAL A 74 -1.81 -4.42 4.69
CA VAL A 74 -1.21 -5.73 5.01
C VAL A 74 -0.44 -5.68 6.33
N LEU A 75 0.35 -4.64 6.56
CA LEU A 75 1.14 -4.49 7.78
C LEU A 75 0.28 -4.21 9.02
N HIS A 76 -0.78 -3.42 8.85
CA HIS A 76 -1.78 -3.16 9.89
C HIS A 76 -2.50 -4.45 10.31
N VAL A 77 -3.00 -5.24 9.34
CA VAL A 77 -3.62 -6.54 9.61
C VAL A 77 -2.65 -7.53 10.25
N SER A 78 -1.38 -7.50 9.84
CA SER A 78 -0.34 -8.38 10.39
C SER A 78 0.17 -7.93 11.79
N GLY A 79 -0.19 -6.72 12.24
CA GLY A 79 0.30 -6.14 13.51
C GLY A 79 1.80 -5.79 13.49
N ILE A 80 2.41 -5.62 12.31
CA ILE A 80 3.84 -5.33 12.17
C ILE A 80 4.03 -3.82 12.01
N PRO A 81 4.91 -3.17 12.79
CA PRO A 81 5.14 -1.73 12.64
C PRO A 81 5.88 -1.42 11.34
N GLU A 82 5.35 -0.44 10.63
CA GLU A 82 5.75 -0.07 9.26
C GLU A 82 7.16 0.52 9.16
N ASN A 83 7.62 1.15 10.25
CA ASN A 83 8.92 1.83 10.35
C ASN A 83 10.11 0.88 10.49
N LYS A 84 9.87 -0.43 10.70
CA LYS A 84 10.92 -1.44 10.77
C LYS A 84 11.64 -1.57 9.42
N LEU A 85 12.90 -1.98 9.48
CA LEU A 85 13.68 -2.31 8.30
C LEU A 85 13.29 -3.68 7.77
N THR A 86 13.43 -3.87 6.46
CA THR A 86 13.11 -5.16 5.82
C THR A 86 14.04 -6.27 6.32
N SER A 87 15.31 -5.94 6.63
CA SER A 87 16.26 -6.88 7.23
C SER A 87 15.87 -7.37 8.63
N ASP A 88 15.06 -6.60 9.37
CA ASP A 88 14.68 -6.94 10.74
C ASP A 88 13.47 -7.90 10.81
N LEU A 89 12.96 -8.35 9.65
CA LEU A 89 11.82 -9.27 9.58
C LEU A 89 12.23 -10.68 10.04
N LYS A 90 11.51 -11.22 11.02
CA LYS A 90 11.62 -12.62 11.41
C LYS A 90 10.86 -13.50 10.42
N GLU A 91 11.25 -14.77 10.31
CA GLU A 91 10.58 -15.74 9.43
C GLU A 91 9.07 -15.88 9.72
N ALA A 92 8.68 -15.81 10.99
CA ALA A 92 7.27 -15.81 11.39
C ALA A 92 6.49 -14.59 10.85
N ASP A 93 7.12 -13.42 10.80
CA ASP A 93 6.50 -12.21 10.27
C ASP A 93 6.38 -12.27 8.73
N ILE A 94 7.37 -12.87 8.06
CA ILE A 94 7.32 -13.14 6.62
C ILE A 94 6.18 -14.09 6.29
N ALA A 95 6.03 -15.18 7.04
CA ALA A 95 4.94 -16.14 6.85
C ALA A 95 3.56 -15.48 7.02
N LYS A 96 3.38 -14.62 8.03
CA LYS A 96 2.15 -13.84 8.21
C LYS A 96 1.85 -12.95 7.01
N ILE A 97 2.84 -12.19 6.54
CA ILE A 97 2.68 -11.34 5.35
C ILE A 97 2.27 -12.19 4.15
N GLU A 98 2.90 -13.34 3.93
CA GLU A 98 2.55 -14.21 2.80
C GLU A 98 1.14 -14.79 2.91
N THR A 99 0.67 -15.15 4.12
CA THR A 99 -0.70 -15.61 4.32
C THR A 99 -1.73 -14.52 4.01
N VAL A 100 -1.47 -13.28 4.44
CA VAL A 100 -2.34 -12.12 4.16
C VAL A 100 -2.34 -11.79 2.67
N LEU A 101 -1.19 -11.88 2.01
CA LEU A 101 -1.06 -11.63 0.58
C LEU A 101 -1.79 -12.65 -0.30
N LYS A 102 -1.80 -13.94 0.10
CA LYS A 102 -2.53 -14.99 -0.62
C LYS A 102 -4.04 -14.78 -0.51
N ASN A 103 -4.54 -14.49 0.70
CA ASN A 103 -5.98 -14.38 0.98
C ASN A 103 -6.32 -13.03 1.66
N PRO A 104 -6.30 -11.90 0.95
CA PRO A 104 -6.47 -10.60 1.59
C PRO A 104 -7.87 -10.39 2.18
N VAL A 105 -8.92 -10.78 1.44
CA VAL A 105 -10.31 -10.54 1.84
C VAL A 105 -10.67 -11.31 3.12
N GLN A 106 -10.19 -12.55 3.24
CA GLN A 106 -10.44 -13.39 4.42
C GLN A 106 -9.75 -12.86 5.68
N ASN A 107 -8.61 -12.21 5.52
CA ASN A 107 -7.82 -11.67 6.63
C ASN A 107 -8.26 -10.25 7.05
N GLY A 108 -9.41 -9.76 6.58
CA GLY A 108 -9.98 -8.48 7.00
C GLY A 108 -9.60 -7.28 6.12
N ILE A 109 -9.00 -7.49 4.94
CA ILE A 109 -8.80 -6.42 3.95
C ILE A 109 -10.11 -6.22 3.17
N PRO A 110 -10.66 -4.99 3.11
CA PRO A 110 -11.88 -4.73 2.34
C PRO A 110 -11.74 -5.09 0.85
N ALA A 111 -12.79 -5.67 0.28
CA ALA A 111 -12.81 -6.10 -1.13
C ALA A 111 -12.45 -4.96 -2.10
N PHE A 112 -12.84 -3.71 -1.81
CA PHE A 112 -12.52 -2.57 -2.67
C PHE A 112 -11.02 -2.30 -2.84
N LEU A 113 -10.17 -2.78 -1.91
CA LEU A 113 -8.72 -2.53 -1.89
C LEU A 113 -7.92 -3.53 -2.76
N ILE A 114 -8.54 -4.63 -3.20
CA ILE A 114 -7.88 -5.60 -4.05
C ILE A 114 -7.79 -5.12 -5.51
N ASN A 115 -6.94 -5.74 -6.32
CA ASN A 115 -6.67 -5.25 -7.68
C ASN A 115 -7.53 -5.88 -8.78
N ARG A 116 -8.20 -7.01 -8.51
CA ARG A 116 -9.06 -7.71 -9.48
C ARG A 116 -10.35 -8.17 -8.81
N GLN A 117 -11.35 -7.29 -8.84
CA GLN A 117 -12.72 -7.59 -8.41
C GLN A 117 -13.51 -8.19 -9.58
N GLY A 118 -14.39 -9.14 -9.28
CA GLY A 118 -15.34 -9.73 -10.23
C GLY A 118 -14.66 -10.27 -11.49
N ASP A 119 -13.72 -11.21 -11.32
CA ASP A 119 -13.01 -11.75 -12.47
C ASP A 119 -13.96 -12.40 -13.50
N LEU A 120 -13.69 -12.19 -14.79
CA LEU A 120 -14.59 -12.62 -15.86
C LEU A 120 -14.72 -14.15 -15.96
N ASP A 121 -13.69 -14.89 -15.54
CA ASP A 121 -13.65 -16.35 -15.67
C ASP A 121 -14.20 -17.04 -14.41
N THR A 122 -13.84 -16.56 -13.22
CA THR A 122 -14.20 -17.20 -11.94
C THR A 122 -15.34 -16.50 -11.19
N GLY A 123 -15.67 -15.25 -11.53
CA GLY A 123 -16.65 -14.42 -10.83
C GLY A 123 -16.23 -13.98 -9.42
N GLN A 124 -15.04 -14.41 -8.96
CA GLN A 124 -14.56 -14.17 -7.60
C GLN A 124 -13.60 -12.98 -7.54
N ASP A 125 -13.59 -12.34 -6.38
CA ASP A 125 -12.68 -11.27 -6.00
C ASP A 125 -11.32 -11.85 -5.61
N ARG A 126 -10.26 -11.45 -6.33
CA ARG A 126 -8.90 -11.93 -6.07
C ARG A 126 -7.87 -10.80 -6.14
N HIS A 127 -6.79 -10.95 -5.38
CA HIS A 127 -5.64 -10.06 -5.50
C HIS A 127 -4.50 -10.79 -6.22
N VAL A 128 -4.20 -10.34 -7.44
CA VAL A 128 -3.19 -10.99 -8.29
C VAL A 128 -1.82 -10.34 -8.06
N LEU A 129 -0.79 -11.13 -7.79
CA LEU A 129 0.54 -10.64 -7.42
C LEU A 129 1.62 -11.08 -8.41
N GLY A 130 2.79 -10.43 -8.31
CA GLY A 130 4.02 -10.89 -8.93
C GLY A 130 3.95 -11.07 -10.44
N ASN A 131 4.31 -12.28 -10.90
CA ASN A 131 4.31 -12.64 -12.31
C ASN A 131 2.90 -12.88 -12.86
N ASP A 132 2.01 -13.43 -12.04
CA ASP A 132 0.64 -13.73 -12.43
C ASP A 132 -0.09 -12.46 -12.86
N LEU A 133 0.19 -11.33 -12.22
CA LEU A 133 -0.38 -10.04 -12.62
C LEU A 133 0.09 -9.61 -14.01
N LYS A 134 1.31 -9.96 -14.44
CA LYS A 134 1.78 -9.69 -15.81
C LYS A 134 1.05 -10.58 -16.80
N LEU A 135 0.97 -11.88 -16.51
CA LEU A 135 0.32 -12.87 -17.36
C LEU A 135 -1.16 -12.53 -17.54
N GLN A 136 -1.86 -12.19 -16.46
CA GLN A 136 -3.27 -11.83 -16.50
C GLN A 136 -3.52 -10.60 -17.39
N ASN A 137 -2.71 -9.54 -17.24
CA ASN A 137 -2.80 -8.36 -18.11
C ASN A 137 -2.57 -8.72 -19.58
N GLU A 138 -1.66 -9.66 -19.85
CA GLU A 138 -1.38 -10.10 -21.21
C GLU A 138 -2.55 -10.92 -21.78
N PHE A 139 -3.14 -11.82 -21.01
CA PHE A 139 -4.34 -12.56 -21.39
C PHE A 139 -5.53 -11.64 -21.66
N ASP A 140 -5.74 -10.62 -20.82
CA ASP A 140 -6.78 -9.61 -21.01
C ASP A 140 -6.56 -8.85 -22.35
N ILE A 141 -5.31 -8.47 -22.67
CA ILE A 141 -4.97 -7.82 -23.95
C ILE A 141 -5.14 -8.77 -25.14
N ARG A 142 -4.68 -10.02 -25.03
CA ARG A 142 -4.84 -11.04 -26.07
C ARG A 142 -6.32 -11.31 -26.35
N ARG A 143 -7.15 -11.38 -25.31
CA ARG A 143 -8.61 -11.48 -25.43
C ARG A 143 -9.20 -10.30 -26.19
N MET A 144 -8.81 -9.07 -25.84
CA MET A 144 -9.28 -7.87 -26.54
C MET A 144 -8.90 -7.86 -28.04
N LYS A 145 -7.69 -8.34 -28.37
CA LYS A 145 -7.22 -8.49 -29.76
C LYS A 145 -7.99 -9.57 -30.51
N ARG A 146 -8.22 -10.73 -29.89
CA ARG A 146 -9.01 -11.83 -30.47
C ARG A 146 -10.45 -11.39 -30.78
N LEU A 147 -11.08 -10.65 -29.88
CA LEU A 147 -12.43 -10.09 -30.07
C LEU A 147 -12.49 -8.93 -31.07
N ARG A 148 -11.35 -8.45 -31.59
CA ARG A 148 -11.25 -7.28 -32.49
C ARG A 148 -11.94 -6.02 -31.96
N SER A 149 -11.98 -5.86 -30.64
CA SER A 149 -12.47 -4.63 -30.00
C SER A 149 -11.60 -3.43 -30.38
N TYR A 150 -12.17 -2.21 -30.37
CA TYR A 150 -11.41 -0.97 -30.62
C TYR A 150 -10.15 -0.88 -29.76
N LYS A 151 -10.25 -1.19 -28.46
CA LYS A 151 -9.11 -1.23 -27.54
C LYS A 151 -8.08 -2.27 -27.96
N GLY A 152 -8.53 -3.46 -28.36
CA GLY A 152 -7.68 -4.54 -28.87
C GLY A 152 -6.87 -4.15 -30.11
N LEU A 153 -7.52 -3.53 -31.10
CA LEU A 153 -6.86 -3.03 -32.32
C LEU A 153 -5.81 -1.96 -31.98
N ARG A 154 -6.15 -1.01 -31.08
CA ARG A 154 -5.21 0.02 -30.60
C ARG A 154 -4.01 -0.58 -29.87
N HIS A 155 -4.23 -1.60 -29.04
CA HIS A 155 -3.15 -2.38 -28.41
C HIS A 155 -2.32 -3.18 -29.43
N GLY A 156 -2.92 -3.60 -30.54
CA GLY A 156 -2.21 -4.23 -31.67
C GLY A 156 -1.29 -3.26 -32.39
N TRP A 157 -1.78 -2.04 -32.65
CA TRP A 157 -1.02 -0.97 -33.30
C TRP A 157 -0.09 -0.19 -32.37
N GLY A 158 -0.05 -0.50 -31.07
CA GLY A 158 0.77 0.22 -30.10
C GLY A 158 0.34 1.68 -29.88
N LEU A 159 -0.94 2.02 -30.13
CA LEU A 159 -1.49 3.36 -29.97
C LEU A 159 -2.17 3.55 -28.60
N LYS A 160 -2.32 4.81 -28.18
CA LYS A 160 -3.01 5.19 -26.94
C LYS A 160 -4.46 4.71 -26.96
N VAL A 161 -4.93 4.06 -25.90
CA VAL A 161 -6.21 3.32 -25.93
C VAL A 161 -7.43 4.15 -25.47
N ARG A 162 -7.24 5.13 -24.57
CA ARG A 162 -8.33 5.86 -23.89
C ARG A 162 -8.91 7.05 -24.68
N GLY A 163 -8.86 7.03 -26.02
CA GLY A 163 -9.38 8.14 -26.86
C GLY A 163 -8.58 9.45 -26.79
N GLN A 164 -7.34 9.40 -26.29
CA GLN A 164 -6.45 10.56 -26.24
C GLN A 164 -6.14 11.10 -27.65
N ARG A 165 -6.01 12.43 -27.80
CA ARG A 165 -5.65 13.06 -29.08
C ARG A 165 -4.19 12.79 -29.44
N THR A 166 -3.97 12.13 -30.58
CA THR A 166 -2.65 11.71 -31.08
C THR A 166 -2.05 12.65 -32.14
N LYS A 167 -2.74 13.74 -32.51
CA LYS A 167 -2.24 14.72 -33.49
C LYS A 167 -0.96 15.40 -33.00
N SER A 168 -0.88 15.83 -31.74
CA SER A 168 0.29 16.50 -31.16
C SER A 168 1.02 15.65 -30.12
N THR A 169 0.31 14.85 -29.32
CA THR A 169 0.89 14.15 -28.17
C THR A 169 1.38 12.74 -28.51
N GLY A 170 2.51 12.33 -27.92
CA GLY A 170 3.03 10.96 -28.04
C GLY A 170 3.69 10.65 -29.39
N ARG A 171 4.24 11.67 -30.07
CA ARG A 171 4.87 11.54 -31.39
C ARG A 171 6.22 10.81 -31.41
N HIS A 172 7.01 10.92 -30.34
CA HIS A 172 8.37 10.36 -30.30
C HIS A 172 8.45 8.94 -29.71
N GLY A 173 7.47 8.09 -29.99
CA GLY A 173 7.49 6.69 -29.54
C GLY A 173 7.44 6.51 -28.01
N GLY A 174 7.00 7.53 -27.26
CA GLY A 174 6.76 7.40 -25.83
C GLY A 174 5.71 6.31 -25.54
N PRO A 175 5.80 5.58 -24.43
CA PRO A 175 4.97 4.41 -24.18
C PRO A 175 3.48 4.80 -24.22
N ALA A 176 2.76 4.23 -25.19
CA ALA A 176 1.36 4.53 -25.43
C ALA A 176 0.46 3.97 -24.32
N VAL A 177 0.84 2.83 -23.73
CA VAL A 177 0.20 2.20 -22.58
C VAL A 177 1.26 1.42 -21.79
N ALA A 178 1.30 1.65 -20.48
CA ALA A 178 2.19 1.03 -19.50
C ALA A 178 3.69 1.32 -19.67
N LYS A 179 4.24 2.11 -18.73
CA LYS A 179 5.70 2.20 -18.52
C LYS A 179 6.16 0.92 -17.85
N LYS A 180 7.05 0.15 -18.49
CA LYS A 180 7.86 -0.83 -17.76
C LYS A 180 8.81 -0.02 -16.86
N LYS A 181 8.90 -0.35 -15.58
CA LYS A 181 9.79 0.33 -14.63
C LYS A 181 11.22 0.18 -15.18
N THR A 182 11.75 1.23 -15.78
CA THR A 182 13.12 1.26 -16.27
C THR A 182 14.01 1.31 -15.04
N VAL A 183 14.90 0.33 -14.92
CA VAL A 183 16.00 0.43 -13.96
C VAL A 183 16.88 1.54 -14.51
N VAL A 184 16.84 2.71 -13.87
CA VAL A 184 17.81 3.77 -14.14
C VAL A 184 19.17 3.16 -13.79
N LYS A 185 19.94 2.77 -14.80
CA LYS A 185 21.37 2.49 -14.62
C LYS A 185 22.00 3.83 -14.24
N LYS A 186 22.28 4.00 -12.94
CA LYS A 186 23.31 4.94 -12.51
C LYS A 186 24.66 4.33 -12.80
#